data_AF-A0A4Y7KTB4-F1
#
_entry.id   AF-A0A4Y7KTB4-F1
#
_cell.length_a   1.000
_cell.length_b   1.000
_cell.length_c   1.000
_cell.angle_alpha   90.00
_cell.angle_beta   90.00
_cell.angle_gamma   90.00
#
_symmetry.space_group_name_H-M   'P 1'
#
loop_
_entity.id
_entity.type
_entity.pdbx_description
1 polymer ?
#
loop_
_entity_poly.entity_id
_entity_poly.type
_entity_poly.pdbx_seq_one_letter_code
_entity_poly.pdbx_strand_id
1 'polypeptide(L)' 'MLLTVKYAHKKDFTSLMVVLLRCRKADLNLVNIVFYSAEQEYASKAGVHELEILVDNDVFLPPAPSHHSEH' A
#
# COMPACT_ATOMS: atom_id res chain seq x y z
N MET A 1 -4.37 11.49 -4.09
CA MET A 1 -3.91 10.35 -3.28
C MET A 1 -3.09 9.44 -4.19
N LEU A 2 -1.78 9.67 -4.32
CA LEU A 2 -0.88 8.77 -5.04
C LEU A 2 -0.38 7.72 -4.05
N LEU A 3 -1.04 6.56 -3.98
CA LEU A 3 -0.46 5.37 -3.36
C LEU A 3 0.36 4.65 -4.44
N THR A 4 1.68 4.64 -4.31
CA THR A 4 2.52 3.78 -5.16
C THR A 4 2.54 2.39 -4.56
N VAL A 5 1.68 1.51 -5.04
CA VAL A 5 1.73 0.07 -4.72
C VAL A 5 2.91 -0.53 -5.48
N LYS A 6 3.97 -0.90 -4.77
CA LYS A 6 5.05 -1.70 -5.37
C LYS A 6 4.71 -3.17 -5.22
N TYR A 7 4.33 -3.79 -6.34
CA TYR A 7 4.08 -5.24 -6.40
C TYR A 7 5.40 -6.00 -6.35
N ALA A 8 5.58 -6.87 -5.36
CA ALA A 8 6.70 -7.81 -5.32
C ALA A 8 6.23 -9.18 -5.84
N HIS A 9 6.51 -9.49 -7.10
CA HIS A 9 6.24 -10.81 -7.66
C HIS A 9 7.35 -11.78 -7.22
N LYS A 10 7.13 -12.49 -6.10
CA LYS A 10 8.04 -13.55 -5.64
C LYS A 10 7.75 -14.81 -6.48
N LYS A 11 8.58 -15.01 -7.50
CA LYS A 11 8.61 -16.21 -8.32
C LYS A 11 9.18 -17.31 -7.42
N ASP A 12 8.31 -18.14 -6.85
CA ASP A 12 8.49 -19.58 -6.61
C ASP A 12 7.38 -20.11 -5.68
N PHE A 13 6.62 -21.08 -6.20
CA PHE A 13 5.74 -22.04 -5.53
C PHE A 13 4.82 -21.56 -4.38
N THR A 14 3.54 -21.40 -4.73
CA THR A 14 2.32 -21.40 -3.87
C THR A 14 2.07 -20.23 -2.90
N SER A 15 1.21 -19.32 -3.39
CA SER A 15 0.00 -18.84 -2.69
C SER A 15 0.07 -17.85 -1.53
N LEU A 16 1.17 -17.13 -1.36
CA LEU A 16 1.27 -15.99 -0.43
C LEU A 16 1.90 -14.79 -1.15
N MET A 17 1.11 -13.73 -1.36
CA MET A 17 1.63 -12.46 -1.87
C MET A 17 1.81 -11.47 -0.73
N VAL A 18 2.95 -10.77 -0.74
CA VAL A 18 3.25 -9.71 0.23
C VAL A 18 3.47 -8.39 -0.50
N VAL A 19 2.85 -7.32 -0.02
CA VAL A 19 2.96 -5.98 -0.61
C VAL A 19 3.40 -4.97 0.45
N LEU A 20 4.48 -4.23 0.19
CA LEU A 20 4.91 -3.13 1.06
C LEU A 20 4.25 -1.82 0.61
N LEU A 21 3.46 -1.21 1.50
CA LEU A 21 2.77 0.04 1.30
C LEU A 21 3.48 1.20 2.03
N ARG A 22 3.86 2.23 1.28
CA ARG A 22 4.35 3.50 1.82
C ARG A 22 3.29 4.59 1.65
N CYS A 23 3.03 5.32 2.72
CA CYS A 23 2.08 6.44 2.71
C CYS A 23 2.69 7.68 3.39
N ARG A 24 1.99 8.82 3.36
CA ARG A 24 2.40 9.99 4.15
C ARG A 24 2.02 9.79 5.60
N LYS A 25 2.76 10.44 6.52
CA LYS A 25 2.47 10.36 7.95
C LYS A 25 1.03 10.75 8.31
N ALA A 26 0.48 11.75 7.62
CA ALA A 26 -0.90 12.22 7.82
C ALA A 26 -1.96 11.21 7.38
N ASP A 27 -1.63 10.34 6.41
CA ASP A 27 -2.57 9.38 5.83
C ASP A 27 -2.55 8.03 6.56
N LEU A 28 -1.59 7.81 7.48
CA LEU A 28 -1.36 6.52 8.14
C LEU A 28 -2.62 5.97 8.83
N ASN A 29 -3.36 6.83 9.54
CA ASN A 29 -4.58 6.41 10.23
C ASN A 29 -5.67 5.95 9.25
N LEU A 30 -5.83 6.67 8.14
CA LEU A 30 -6.79 6.32 7.09
C LEU A 30 -6.39 5.00 6.40
N VAL A 31 -5.09 4.86 6.10
CA VAL A 31 -4.54 3.65 5.47
C VAL A 31 -4.82 2.43 6.35
N ASN A 32 -4.56 2.49 7.65
CA ASN A 32 -4.82 1.37 8.56
C ASN A 32 -6.29 0.95 8.63
N ILE A 33 -7.23 1.90 8.48
CA ILE A 33 -8.67 1.59 8.47
C ILE A 33 -9.07 0.85 7.19
N VAL A 34 -8.60 1.32 6.04
CA VAL A 34 -8.99 0.76 4.73
C VAL A 34 -8.26 -0.56 4.43
N PHE A 35 -7.07 -0.72 4.97
CA PHE A 35 -6.18 -1.86 4.76
C PHE A 35 -6.88 -3.22 4.91
N TYR A 36 -7.63 -3.44 6.01
CA TYR A 36 -8.29 -4.73 6.26
C TYR A 36 -9.31 -5.10 5.18
N SER A 37 -10.05 -4.13 4.65
CA SER A 37 -10.95 -4.37 3.53
C SER A 37 -10.21 -4.58 2.20
N ALA A 38 -9.08 -3.91 2.02
CA ALA A 38 -8.31 -3.97 0.79
C ALA A 38 -7.64 -5.35 0.59
N GLU A 39 -7.13 -5.97 1.65
CA GLU A 39 -6.47 -7.28 1.56
C GLU A 39 -7.36 -8.34 0.90
N GLN A 40 -8.60 -8.47 1.36
CA GLN A 40 -9.57 -9.42 0.80
C GLN A 40 -9.92 -9.10 -0.66
N GLU A 41 -10.15 -7.82 -0.98
CA GLU A 41 -10.52 -7.40 -2.33
C GLU A 41 -9.38 -7.68 -3.33
N TYR A 42 -8.14 -7.35 -2.97
CA TYR A 42 -6.98 -7.57 -3.82
C TYR A 42 -6.58 -9.03 -3.90
N ALA A 43 -6.73 -9.81 -2.81
CA ALA A 43 -6.51 -11.25 -2.84
C ALA A 43 -7.45 -11.93 -3.86
N SER A 44 -8.74 -11.59 -3.78
CA SER A 44 -9.76 -12.09 -4.70
C SER A 44 -9.47 -11.70 -6.16
N LYS A 45 -9.13 -10.42 -6.42
CA LYS A 45 -8.80 -9.93 -7.76
C LYS A 45 -7.53 -10.53 -8.35
N ALA A 46 -6.51 -10.78 -7.53
CA ALA A 46 -5.25 -11.37 -7.97
C ALA A 46 -5.32 -12.90 -8.07
N GLY A 47 -6.40 -13.52 -7.59
CA GLY A 47 -6.55 -14.98 -7.54
C GLY A 47 -5.56 -15.64 -6.57
N VAL A 48 -5.14 -14.92 -5.53
CA VAL A 48 -4.23 -15.42 -4.49
C VAL A 48 -5.03 -15.81 -3.26
N HIS A 49 -4.65 -16.90 -2.60
CA HIS A 49 -5.34 -17.38 -1.40
C HIS A 49 -5.14 -16.43 -0.21
N GLU A 50 -3.96 -15.83 -0.12
CA GLU A 50 -3.58 -14.97 0.99
C GLU A 50 -2.73 -13.80 0.47
N LEU A 51 -3.14 -12.59 0.87
CA LEU A 51 -2.43 -11.34 0.62
C LEU A 51 -2.13 -10.71 1.97
N GLU A 52 -0.84 -10.50 2.23
CA GLU A 52 -0.36 -9.74 3.38
C GLU A 52 0.09 -8.37 2.87
N ILE A 53 -0.56 -7.30 3.33
CA ILE A 53 -0.05 -5.96 3.07
C ILE A 53 0.80 -5.53 4.29
N LEU A 54 1.92 -4.85 4.10
CA LEU A 54 2.75 -4.35 5.19
C LEU A 54 2.87 -2.84 5.04
N VAL A 55 2.45 -2.08 6.05
CA VAL A 55 2.64 -0.63 6.05
C VAL A 55 4.04 -0.32 6.56
N ASP A 56 4.84 0.35 5.73
CA ASP A 56 6.16 0.85 6.11
C ASP A 56 5.98 2.03 7.08
N ASN A 57 6.26 1.80 8.35
CA ASN A 57 6.13 2.80 9.43
C ASN A 57 7.43 3.59 9.67
N ASP A 58 8.51 3.22 8.99
CA ASP A 58 9.83 3.86 9.09
C ASP A 58 10.08 4.85 7.95
N VAL A 59 9.53 4.57 6.76
CA VAL A 59 9.73 5.39 5.55
C VAL A 59 8.40 5.97 5.05
N PHE A 60 8.17 7.25 5.35
CA PHE A 60 6.99 7.99 4.88
C PHE A 60 7.24 8.68 3.53
N LEU A 61 6.20 8.78 2.71
CA LEU A 61 6.20 9.62 1.51
C LEU A 61 6.34 11.10 1.90
N PRO A 62 6.96 11.93 1.02
CA PRO A 62 7.04 13.36 1.24
C PRO A 62 5.64 13.97 1.38
N PRO A 63 5.49 15.07 2.14
CA PRO A 63 4.23 15.78 2.28
C PRO A 63 3.69 16.23 0.91
N ALA A 64 2.41 16.65 0.89
CA ALA A 64 1.86 17.27 -0.31
C ALA A 64 2.74 18.45 -0.74
N PRO A 65 3.03 18.61 -2.05
CA PRO A 65 3.56 19.87 -2.52
C PRO A 65 2.63 20.97 -2.01
N SER A 66 3.17 21.93 -1.26
CA SER A 66 2.41 23.13 -0.92
C SER A 66 2.12 23.86 -2.21
N HIS A 67 0.87 24.26 -2.43
CA HIS A 67 0.49 25.18 -3.51
C HIS A 67 1.13 26.56 -3.25
N HIS A 68 2.43 26.66 -3.44
CA HIS A 68 3.21 27.90 -3.38
C HIS A 68 4.17 27.94 -4.56
N SER A 69 3.56 27.90 -5.75
CA SER A 69 4.06 28.33 -7.07
C SER A 69 3.11 27.62 -8.05
N GLU A 70 2.31 28.29 -8.88
CA GLU A 70 2.66 29.40 -9.76
C GLU A 70 1.46 30.33 -10.00
N HIS A 71 1.76 31.63 -9.94
CA HIS A 71 1.06 32.83 -10.44
C HIS A 71 -0.30 33.24 -9.86
#